data_AF-A0A6V7LZJ6-F1
#
_entry.id   AF-A0A6V7LZJ6-F1
#
_cell.length_a   1.000
_cell.length_b   1.000
_cell.length_c   1.000
_cell.angle_alpha   90.00
_cell.angle_beta   90.00
_cell.angle_gamma   90.00
#
_symmetry.space_group_name_H-M   'P 1'
#
loop_
_entity.id
_entity.type
_entity.pdbx_description
1 polymer ?
#
loop_
_entity_poly.entity_id
_entity_poly.type
_entity_poly.pdbx_seq_one_letter_code
_entity_poly.pdbx_strand_id
1 'polypeptide(L)'
;VLADRKPVDLHLFRNYESPSRLLNVPASSQFKPILGPEEQMLWKAARATGAAPSYFRAFGRFLDGGLIANNPTLDAMTEIHEYNLALNAVGRSEEITPVSLVVSIGTGAVPVSPLKDIDVFRPESLWDTVKLGMGISALGTLLVDQATSSDGRVVDRARTWCSMVGIPYFRFNPQLSSEVAMDEKNDEVLADMIWTAKAFMHANRDQIKELAAVLDRDP
;
A
#
# COMPACT_ATOMS: atom_id res chain seq x y z
N VAL A 1 -4.29 9.14 1.44
CA VAL A 1 -5.51 9.41 0.63
C VAL A 1 -6.06 10.80 0.93
N LEU A 2 -6.46 11.56 -0.09
CA LEU A 2 -7.16 12.85 0.02
C LEU A 2 -8.65 12.61 0.19
N ALA A 3 -9.17 12.99 1.36
CA ALA A 3 -10.56 12.80 1.75
C ALA A 3 -11.41 14.07 1.63
N ASP A 4 -10.84 15.18 1.13
CA ASP A 4 -11.53 16.45 0.90
C ASP A 4 -12.30 16.51 -0.43
N ARG A 5 -12.39 15.38 -1.15
CA ARG A 5 -12.98 15.27 -2.49
C ARG A 5 -13.67 13.93 -2.71
N LYS A 6 -14.55 13.88 -3.73
CA LYS A 6 -15.25 12.67 -4.18
C LYS A 6 -15.16 12.56 -5.72
N PRO A 7 -14.66 11.45 -6.29
CA PRO A 7 -14.08 10.29 -5.60
C PRO A 7 -12.85 10.67 -4.78
N VAL A 8 -12.54 9.88 -3.74
CA VAL A 8 -11.30 10.05 -2.96
C VAL A 8 -10.10 9.80 -3.88
N ASP A 9 -8.98 10.44 -3.56
CA ASP A 9 -7.85 10.52 -4.48
C ASP A 9 -6.55 10.13 -3.78
N LEU A 10 -5.63 9.50 -4.53
CA LEU A 10 -4.33 9.11 -4.00
C LEU A 10 -3.36 10.27 -4.14
N HIS A 11 -2.89 10.78 -3.00
CA HIS A 11 -1.80 11.76 -2.99
C HIS A 11 -0.50 11.08 -2.62
N LEU A 12 0.46 11.11 -3.55
CA LEU A 12 1.83 10.69 -3.28
C LEU A 12 2.64 11.89 -2.77
N PHE A 13 3.12 11.78 -1.54
CA PHE A 13 4.15 12.68 -1.02
C PHE A 13 5.47 12.34 -1.70
N ARG A 14 6.13 13.35 -2.29
CA ARG A 14 7.33 13.18 -3.11
C ARG A 14 8.43 14.13 -2.62
N ASN A 15 9.67 13.78 -2.90
CA ASN A 15 10.84 14.65 -2.74
C ASN A 15 11.41 15.13 -4.09
N TYR A 16 10.67 14.91 -5.18
CA TYR A 16 10.97 15.32 -6.55
C TYR A 16 9.74 15.97 -7.19
N GLU A 17 9.92 16.63 -8.34
CA GLU A 17 8.82 17.25 -9.09
C GLU A 17 7.83 16.19 -9.58
N SER A 18 6.53 16.43 -9.43
CA SER A 18 5.53 15.50 -9.95
C SER A 18 5.46 15.53 -11.49
N PRO A 19 4.99 14.44 -12.14
CA PRO A 19 4.75 14.43 -13.58
C PRO A 19 3.88 15.60 -14.05
N SER A 20 2.83 15.93 -13.29
CA SER A 20 1.95 17.07 -13.58
C SER A 20 2.67 18.42 -13.54
N ARG A 21 3.63 18.60 -12.62
CA ARG A 21 4.44 19.84 -12.52
C ARG A 21 5.39 19.95 -13.70
N LEU A 22 6.07 18.86 -14.06
CA LEU A 22 6.94 18.82 -15.25
C LEU A 22 6.18 19.18 -16.53
N LEU A 23 4.98 18.63 -16.71
CA LEU A 23 4.13 18.84 -17.88
C LEU A 23 3.32 20.15 -17.84
N ASN A 24 3.50 21.00 -16.82
CA ASN A 24 2.73 22.23 -16.61
C ASN A 24 1.19 22.01 -16.63
N VAL A 25 0.74 20.87 -16.11
CA VAL A 25 -0.70 20.56 -16.04
C VAL A 25 -1.35 21.50 -15.00
N PRO A 26 -2.38 22.26 -15.38
CA PRO A 26 -3.03 23.19 -14.46
C PRO A 26 -3.69 22.46 -13.31
N ALA A 27 -3.47 22.94 -12.08
CA ALA A 27 -4.14 22.42 -10.91
C ALA A 27 -5.64 22.71 -10.96
N SER A 28 -6.46 21.76 -10.47
CA SER A 28 -7.89 21.99 -10.31
C SER A 28 -8.14 23.14 -9.34
N SER A 29 -8.92 24.14 -9.77
CA SER A 29 -9.34 25.27 -8.93
C SER A 29 -10.42 24.92 -7.91
N GLN A 30 -11.00 23.71 -7.99
CA GLN A 30 -12.11 23.29 -7.14
C GLN A 30 -11.68 22.93 -5.71
N PHE A 31 -10.43 22.52 -5.53
CA PHE A 31 -9.90 22.06 -4.24
C PHE A 31 -8.71 22.91 -3.82
N LYS A 32 -8.46 22.96 -2.51
CA LYS A 32 -7.29 23.68 -2.00
C LYS A 32 -6.01 23.09 -2.62
N PRO A 33 -5.09 23.90 -3.15
CA PRO A 33 -3.86 23.41 -3.77
C PRO A 33 -3.08 22.46 -2.86
N ILE A 34 -2.41 21.50 -3.50
CA ILE A 34 -1.43 20.63 -2.86
C ILE A 34 -0.12 21.40 -2.82
N LEU A 35 0.53 21.42 -1.66
CA LEU A 35 1.82 22.08 -1.47
C LEU A 35 2.90 21.40 -2.31
N GLY A 36 3.88 22.16 -2.80
CA GLY A 36 5.04 21.58 -3.49
C GLY A 36 5.87 20.67 -2.56
N PRO A 37 6.67 19.72 -3.09
CA PRO A 37 7.60 18.91 -2.32
C PRO A 37 8.43 19.71 -1.31
N GLU A 38 8.90 20.88 -1.72
CA GLU A 38 9.72 21.82 -0.96
C GLU A 38 9.00 22.44 0.26
N GLU A 39 7.68 22.49 0.25
CA GLU A 39 6.84 23.02 1.33
C GLU A 39 6.28 21.91 2.23
N GLN A 40 6.41 20.64 1.81
CA GLN A 40 5.89 19.49 2.53
C GLN A 40 6.88 19.02 3.59
N MET A 41 6.54 19.24 4.86
CA MET A 41 7.36 18.76 5.98
C MET A 41 7.26 17.22 6.10
N LEU A 42 8.41 16.56 6.23
CA LEU A 42 8.50 15.09 6.35
C LEU A 42 7.60 14.51 7.45
N TRP A 43 7.61 15.10 8.65
CA TRP A 43 6.78 14.60 9.76
C TRP A 43 5.28 14.72 9.48
N LYS A 44 4.86 15.71 8.68
CA LYS A 44 3.45 15.89 8.27
C LYS A 44 3.06 14.80 7.28
N ALA A 45 3.93 14.49 6.32
CA ALA A 45 3.74 13.39 5.37
C ALA A 45 3.68 12.03 6.11
N ALA A 46 4.61 11.78 7.03
CA ALA A 46 4.64 10.56 7.86
C ALA A 46 3.36 10.40 8.70
N ARG A 47 2.88 11.49 9.34
CA ARG A 47 1.61 11.47 10.08
C ARG A 47 0.41 11.27 9.17
N ALA A 48 0.40 11.90 7.99
CA ALA A 48 -0.70 11.79 7.03
C ALA A 48 -0.84 10.36 6.49
N THR A 49 0.27 9.71 6.13
CA THR A 49 0.24 8.38 5.51
C THR A 49 -0.20 7.27 6.47
N GLY A 50 0.05 7.41 7.78
CA GLY A 50 -0.34 6.44 8.80
C GLY A 50 -1.62 6.83 9.57
N ALA A 51 -2.43 7.75 9.04
CA ALA A 51 -3.67 8.20 9.68
C ALA A 51 -4.81 7.17 9.48
N ALA A 52 -4.58 5.93 9.92
CA ALA A 52 -5.49 4.79 9.81
C ALA A 52 -6.85 5.11 10.43
N PRO A 53 -7.96 5.03 9.67
CA PRO A 53 -9.30 5.12 10.24
C PRO A 53 -9.47 4.13 11.38
N SER A 54 -10.30 4.47 12.37
CA SER A 54 -10.49 3.75 13.65
C SER A 54 -9.33 3.83 14.67
N TYR A 55 -8.08 3.98 14.23
CA TYR A 55 -6.91 4.12 15.14
C TYR A 55 -6.52 5.58 15.38
N PHE A 56 -6.47 6.37 14.31
CA PHE A 56 -6.05 7.76 14.35
C PHE A 56 -7.09 8.68 13.73
N ARG A 57 -7.13 9.93 14.21
CA ARG A 57 -7.91 10.99 13.55
C ARG A 57 -7.23 11.39 12.25
N ALA A 58 -8.04 11.76 11.26
CA ALA A 58 -7.57 12.34 10.00
C ALA A 58 -6.58 13.49 10.24
N PHE A 59 -5.54 13.57 9.42
CA PHE A 59 -4.57 14.65 9.49
C PHE A 59 -4.90 15.73 8.47
N GLY A 60 -5.69 16.72 8.89
CA GLY A 60 -6.24 17.73 8.00
C GLY A 60 -7.17 17.09 6.97
N ARG A 61 -6.73 17.07 5.71
CA ARG A 61 -7.47 16.46 4.58
C ARG A 61 -7.03 15.05 4.23
N PHE A 62 -6.05 14.51 4.95
CA PHE A 62 -5.43 13.23 4.64
C PHE A 62 -5.94 12.13 5.56
N LEU A 63 -6.25 10.98 4.96
CA LEU A 63 -6.41 9.68 5.59
C LEU A 63 -5.26 8.76 5.16
N ASP A 64 -5.13 7.63 5.85
CA ASP A 64 -4.16 6.58 5.57
C ASP A 64 -4.07 6.20 4.09
N GLY A 65 -2.85 5.88 3.63
CA GLY A 65 -2.61 5.34 2.29
C GLY A 65 -3.27 3.99 2.06
N GLY A 66 -3.44 3.20 3.12
CA GLY A 66 -3.99 1.85 3.09
C GLY A 66 -5.40 1.75 2.53
N LEU A 67 -6.17 2.83 2.51
CA LEU A 67 -7.51 2.84 1.90
C LEU A 67 -7.52 2.71 0.38
N ILE A 68 -6.39 2.98 -0.29
CA ILE A 68 -6.26 2.87 -1.76
C ILE A 68 -5.06 2.01 -2.13
N ALA A 69 -3.91 2.23 -1.50
CA ALA A 69 -2.62 1.69 -1.90
C ALA A 69 -1.86 1.10 -0.69
N ASN A 70 -2.47 0.13 0.01
CA ASN A 70 -1.81 -0.50 1.19
C ASN A 70 -0.58 -1.33 0.82
N ASN A 71 -0.52 -1.82 -0.42
CA ASN A 71 0.70 -2.29 -1.04
C ASN A 71 1.01 -1.38 -2.24
N PRO A 72 1.92 -0.40 -2.08
CA PRO A 72 2.14 0.65 -3.07
C PRO A 72 2.93 0.18 -4.30
N THR A 73 3.19 -1.12 -4.46
CA THR A 73 4.06 -1.62 -5.54
C THR A 73 3.59 -1.17 -6.93
N LEU A 74 2.30 -1.38 -7.24
CA LEU A 74 1.75 -1.02 -8.56
C LEU A 74 1.64 0.49 -8.74
N ASP A 75 1.27 1.22 -7.70
CA ASP A 75 1.21 2.69 -7.72
C ASP A 75 2.60 3.31 -7.91
N ALA A 76 3.62 2.77 -7.24
CA ALA A 76 5.00 3.20 -7.39
C ALA A 76 5.55 2.91 -8.79
N MET A 77 5.27 1.73 -9.35
CA MET A 77 5.66 1.41 -10.73
C MET A 77 4.96 2.32 -11.74
N THR A 78 3.68 2.61 -11.54
CA THR A 78 2.91 3.57 -12.34
C THR A 78 3.53 4.95 -12.28
N GLU A 79 3.80 5.48 -11.07
CA GLU A 79 4.42 6.78 -10.87
C GLU A 79 5.79 6.88 -11.54
N ILE A 80 6.66 5.87 -11.40
CA ILE A 80 7.98 5.86 -12.05
C ILE A 80 7.83 5.90 -13.57
N HIS A 81 6.89 5.12 -14.12
CA HIS A 81 6.64 5.13 -15.56
C HIS A 81 6.12 6.48 -16.06
N GLU A 82 5.12 7.06 -15.38
CA GLU A 82 4.59 8.39 -15.70
C GLU A 82 5.64 9.49 -15.58
N TYR A 83 6.49 9.43 -14.56
CA TYR A 83 7.61 10.36 -14.38
C TYR A 83 8.62 10.26 -15.52
N ASN A 84 9.02 9.05 -15.91
CA ASN A 84 9.91 8.84 -17.05
C ASN A 84 9.30 9.34 -18.37
N LEU A 85 7.99 9.15 -18.58
CA LEU A 85 7.28 9.71 -19.75
C LEU A 85 7.27 11.24 -19.72
N ALA A 86 7.05 11.85 -18.55
CA ALA A 86 7.07 13.29 -18.38
C ALA A 86 8.46 13.87 -18.65
N LEU A 87 9.53 13.26 -18.12
CA LEU A 87 10.92 13.64 -18.39
C LEU A 87 11.24 13.61 -19.89
N ASN A 88 10.84 12.53 -20.58
CA ASN A 88 11.00 12.41 -22.02
C ASN A 88 10.28 13.55 -22.76
N ALA A 89 9.04 13.84 -22.39
CA ALA A 89 8.22 14.87 -23.04
C ALA A 89 8.77 16.29 -22.88
N VAL A 90 9.49 16.58 -21.78
CA VAL A 90 10.12 17.88 -21.54
C VAL A 90 11.59 17.94 -22.00
N GLY A 91 12.08 16.91 -22.70
CA GLY A 91 13.44 16.86 -23.24
C GLY A 91 14.53 16.53 -22.23
N ARG A 92 14.20 15.97 -21.06
CA ARG A 92 15.11 15.55 -19.98
C ARG A 92 15.31 14.03 -19.98
N SER A 93 15.55 13.46 -21.15
CA SER A 93 15.57 11.99 -21.33
C SER A 93 16.76 11.32 -20.64
N GLU A 94 17.83 12.07 -20.41
CA GLU A 94 19.05 11.66 -19.70
C GLU A 94 18.83 11.37 -18.21
N GLU A 95 17.73 11.86 -17.62
CA GLU A 95 17.36 11.62 -16.22
C GLU A 95 16.47 10.37 -16.05
N ILE A 96 16.02 9.76 -17.14
CA ILE A 96 15.12 8.61 -17.11
C ILE A 96 15.84 7.42 -16.48
N THR A 97 15.20 6.85 -15.46
CA THR A 97 15.67 5.63 -14.79
C THR A 97 14.54 4.59 -14.84
N PRO A 98 14.59 3.60 -15.75
CA PRO A 98 13.58 2.55 -15.80
C PRO A 98 13.71 1.63 -14.59
N VAL A 99 12.60 1.02 -14.18
CA VAL A 99 12.60 0.02 -13.11
C VAL A 99 13.34 -1.22 -13.60
N SER A 100 14.40 -1.63 -12.90
CA SER A 100 15.17 -2.84 -13.20
C SER A 100 14.93 -3.98 -12.21
N LEU A 101 14.38 -3.68 -11.04
CA LEU A 101 14.13 -4.62 -9.94
C LEU A 101 13.00 -4.09 -9.06
N VAL A 102 12.15 -4.98 -8.56
CA VAL A 102 11.13 -4.65 -7.55
C VAL A 102 11.26 -5.56 -6.34
N VAL A 103 11.38 -4.96 -5.15
CA VAL A 103 11.35 -5.65 -3.87
C VAL A 103 10.18 -5.12 -3.05
N SER A 104 9.20 -5.98 -2.79
CA SER A 104 8.03 -5.67 -1.96
C SER A 104 8.17 -6.33 -0.60
N ILE A 105 8.06 -5.56 0.48
CA ILE A 105 8.20 -6.05 1.85
C ILE A 105 6.86 -5.88 2.56
N GLY A 106 6.33 -6.99 3.11
CA GLY A 106 5.12 -7.00 3.91
C GLY A 106 5.43 -6.93 5.41
N THR A 107 4.40 -6.60 6.20
CA THR A 107 4.50 -6.45 7.66
C THR A 107 4.08 -7.72 8.42
N GLY A 108 3.95 -8.85 7.74
CA GLY A 108 3.44 -10.11 8.25
C GLY A 108 2.16 -10.54 7.54
N ALA A 109 2.05 -11.83 7.26
CA ALA A 109 0.81 -12.46 6.80
C ALA A 109 0.11 -13.13 7.99
N VAL A 110 -1.14 -12.80 8.23
CA VAL A 110 -1.97 -13.43 9.28
C VAL A 110 -2.33 -14.87 8.86
N PRO A 111 -2.37 -15.85 9.77
CA PRO A 111 -2.85 -17.20 9.46
C PRO A 111 -4.28 -17.18 8.92
N VAL A 112 -4.54 -18.02 7.91
CA VAL A 112 -5.91 -18.18 7.38
C VAL A 112 -6.77 -18.83 8.47
N SER A 113 -7.77 -18.11 8.95
CA SER A 113 -8.78 -18.60 9.87
C SER A 113 -10.11 -18.82 9.12
N PRO A 114 -10.88 -19.86 9.45
CA PRO A 114 -12.18 -20.08 8.84
C PRO A 114 -13.15 -18.97 9.27
N LEU A 115 -13.63 -18.18 8.31
CA LEU A 115 -14.76 -17.29 8.53
C LEU A 115 -16.05 -18.13 8.59
N LYS A 116 -16.90 -17.87 9.59
CA LYS A 116 -18.26 -18.40 9.59
C LYS A 116 -19.01 -17.82 8.38
N ASP A 117 -19.71 -18.66 7.64
CA ASP A 117 -20.44 -18.29 6.42
C ASP A 117 -21.21 -16.98 6.61
N ILE A 118 -20.78 -15.93 5.91
CA ILE A 118 -21.49 -14.64 5.89
C ILE A 118 -22.56 -14.78 4.81
N ASP A 119 -23.74 -15.24 5.22
CA ASP A 119 -24.89 -15.34 4.34
C ASP A 119 -25.58 -13.97 4.22
N VAL A 120 -25.42 -13.30 3.08
CA VAL A 120 -26.02 -11.99 2.80
C VAL A 120 -27.33 -12.20 2.05
N PHE A 121 -28.34 -12.76 2.72
CA PHE A 121 -29.71 -12.72 2.21
C PHE A 121 -30.43 -11.46 2.67
N ARG A 122 -31.12 -10.77 1.75
CA ARG A 122 -32.12 -9.75 2.08
C ARG A 122 -33.28 -10.45 2.79
N PRO A 123 -33.58 -10.15 4.08
CA PRO A 123 -34.65 -10.84 4.77
C PRO A 123 -36.01 -10.18 4.52
N GLU A 124 -37.06 -10.99 4.39
CA GLU A 124 -38.45 -10.56 4.20
C GLU A 124 -39.19 -10.26 5.54
N SER A 125 -38.53 -10.34 6.71
CA SER A 125 -39.20 -10.23 8.02
C SER A 125 -38.47 -9.39 9.08
N LEU A 126 -39.23 -8.84 10.04
CA LEU A 126 -38.79 -7.87 11.06
C LEU A 126 -37.88 -8.46 12.17
N TRP A 127 -37.87 -9.79 12.36
CA TRP A 127 -36.99 -10.48 13.30
C TRP A 127 -35.52 -10.52 12.85
N ASP A 128 -35.25 -10.19 11.58
CA ASP A 128 -33.91 -10.18 11.00
C ASP A 128 -33.14 -8.86 11.22
N THR A 129 -33.70 -7.91 11.97
CA THR A 129 -33.09 -6.59 12.19
C THR A 129 -31.80 -6.62 13.03
N VAL A 130 -31.69 -7.51 14.03
CA VAL A 130 -30.45 -7.70 14.80
C VAL A 130 -29.38 -8.44 13.97
N LYS A 131 -29.80 -9.44 13.18
CA LYS A 131 -28.93 -10.12 12.20
C LYS A 131 -28.45 -9.17 11.10
N LEU A 132 -29.27 -8.20 10.71
CA LEU A 132 -28.92 -7.15 9.76
C LEU A 132 -27.82 -6.22 10.31
N GLY A 133 -27.90 -5.80 11.57
CA GLY A 133 -26.87 -4.97 12.20
C GLY A 133 -25.50 -5.67 12.25
N MET A 134 -25.48 -6.95 12.65
CA MET A 134 -24.27 -7.76 12.64
C MET A 134 -23.76 -8.05 11.22
N GLY A 135 -24.65 -8.30 10.26
CA GLY A 135 -24.31 -8.54 8.85
C GLY A 135 -23.78 -7.30 8.13
N ILE A 136 -24.34 -6.11 8.39
CA ILE A 136 -23.84 -4.82 7.85
C ILE A 136 -22.45 -4.51 8.44
N SER A 137 -22.25 -4.77 9.73
CA SER A 137 -20.93 -4.62 10.38
C SER A 137 -19.90 -5.55 9.74
N ALA A 138 -20.22 -6.84 9.59
CA ALA A 138 -19.34 -7.83 8.96
C ALA A 138 -19.01 -7.47 7.50
N LEU A 139 -19.99 -7.02 6.72
CA LEU A 139 -19.76 -6.54 5.36
C LEU A 139 -18.90 -5.27 5.32
N GLY A 140 -19.11 -4.35 6.25
CA GLY A 140 -18.27 -3.16 6.39
C GLY A 140 -16.82 -3.51 6.67
N THR A 141 -16.58 -4.42 7.62
CA THR A 141 -15.23 -4.94 7.92
C THR A 141 -14.62 -5.64 6.72
N LEU A 142 -15.36 -6.53 6.04
CA LEU A 142 -14.86 -7.20 4.82
C LEU A 142 -14.49 -6.20 3.71
N LEU A 143 -15.31 -5.16 3.50
CA LEU A 143 -15.01 -4.12 2.51
C LEU A 143 -13.74 -3.34 2.88
N VAL A 144 -13.56 -3.03 4.17
CA VAL A 144 -12.33 -2.40 4.66
C VAL A 144 -11.15 -3.33 4.46
N ASP A 145 -11.24 -4.60 4.86
CA ASP A 145 -10.16 -5.59 4.72
C ASP A 145 -9.75 -5.79 3.26
N GLN A 146 -10.72 -5.79 2.33
CA GLN A 146 -10.42 -5.86 0.90
C GLN A 146 -9.78 -4.57 0.37
N ALA A 147 -10.26 -3.40 0.80
CA ALA A 147 -9.71 -2.11 0.40
C ALA A 147 -8.28 -1.91 0.94
N THR A 148 -8.00 -2.45 2.13
CA THR A 148 -6.70 -2.40 2.79
C THR A 148 -5.87 -3.67 2.55
N SER A 149 -6.26 -4.53 1.61
CA SER A 149 -5.50 -5.74 1.31
C SER A 149 -4.12 -5.40 0.74
N SER A 150 -3.06 -5.89 1.40
CA SER A 150 -1.67 -5.68 1.00
C SER A 150 -1.00 -6.94 0.44
N ASP A 151 -1.71 -8.07 0.43
CA ASP A 151 -1.25 -9.36 -0.07
C ASP A 151 -2.29 -10.02 -1.00
N GLY A 152 -2.03 -11.24 -1.47
CA GLY A 152 -2.90 -11.95 -2.40
C GLY A 152 -2.86 -11.35 -3.81
N ARG A 153 -4.02 -10.94 -4.34
CA ARG A 153 -4.13 -10.53 -5.76
C ARG A 153 -3.33 -9.27 -6.09
N VAL A 154 -3.11 -8.36 -5.15
CA VAL A 154 -2.28 -7.16 -5.40
C VAL A 154 -0.83 -7.56 -5.70
N VAL A 155 -0.30 -8.53 -4.95
CA VAL A 155 1.04 -9.09 -5.16
C VAL A 155 1.11 -9.87 -6.48
N ASP A 156 0.10 -10.68 -6.80
CA ASP A 156 0.08 -11.46 -8.04
C ASP A 156 0.03 -10.57 -9.29
N ARG A 157 -0.76 -9.49 -9.24
CA ARG A 157 -0.79 -8.48 -10.30
C ARG A 157 0.58 -7.84 -10.48
N ALA A 158 1.20 -7.36 -9.40
CA ALA A 158 2.53 -6.76 -9.44
C ALA A 158 3.58 -7.73 -10.02
N ARG A 159 3.61 -8.97 -9.53
CA ARG A 159 4.52 -10.02 -10.02
C ARG A 159 4.32 -10.31 -11.50
N THR A 160 3.06 -10.43 -11.94
CA THR A 160 2.73 -10.70 -13.35
C THR A 160 3.18 -9.56 -14.24
N TRP A 161 2.90 -8.31 -13.86
CA TRP A 161 3.35 -7.14 -14.61
C TRP A 161 4.88 -7.07 -14.70
N CYS A 162 5.59 -7.27 -13.58
CA CYS A 162 7.05 -7.33 -13.59
C CYS A 162 7.56 -8.42 -14.54
N SER A 163 6.97 -9.62 -14.49
CA SER A 163 7.32 -10.73 -15.38
C SER A 163 7.07 -10.41 -16.86
N MET A 164 6.03 -9.66 -17.20
CA MET A 164 5.71 -9.29 -18.58
C MET A 164 6.77 -8.35 -19.19
N VAL A 165 7.42 -7.52 -18.37
CA VAL A 165 8.45 -6.57 -18.80
C VAL A 165 9.87 -7.02 -18.45
N GLY A 166 10.05 -8.28 -18.01
CA GLY A 166 11.36 -8.85 -17.72
C GLY A 166 12.02 -8.30 -16.45
N ILE A 167 11.26 -7.71 -15.53
CA ILE A 167 11.76 -7.17 -14.27
C ILE A 167 11.68 -8.26 -13.18
N PRO A 168 12.79 -8.58 -12.47
CA PRO A 168 12.74 -9.46 -11.30
C PRO A 168 11.88 -8.87 -10.18
N TYR A 169 11.06 -9.72 -9.55
CA TYR A 169 10.16 -9.34 -8.47
C TYR A 169 10.38 -10.24 -7.24
N PHE A 170 10.75 -9.63 -6.11
CA PHE A 170 10.88 -10.30 -4.83
C PHE A 170 9.82 -9.82 -3.85
N ARG A 171 9.16 -10.75 -3.15
CA ARG A 171 8.21 -10.45 -2.08
C ARG A 171 8.64 -11.16 -0.80
N PHE A 172 8.90 -10.38 0.24
CA PHE A 172 9.19 -10.92 1.58
C PHE A 172 8.05 -10.55 2.50
N ASN A 173 7.30 -11.54 2.96
CA ASN A 173 6.23 -11.35 3.93
C ASN A 173 6.16 -12.58 4.85
N PRO A 174 6.66 -12.52 6.09
CA PRO A 174 6.70 -13.67 6.96
C PRO A 174 5.28 -14.08 7.39
N GLN A 175 5.00 -15.38 7.38
CA GLN A 175 3.77 -15.91 7.98
C GLN A 175 3.87 -15.79 9.50
N LEU A 176 2.96 -15.04 10.11
CA LEU A 176 2.92 -14.86 11.57
C LEU A 176 2.32 -16.10 12.25
N SER A 177 2.66 -16.30 13.52
CA SER A 177 2.17 -17.37 14.39
C SER A 177 0.70 -17.18 14.78
N SER A 178 0.27 -15.92 14.93
CA SER A 178 -1.10 -15.53 15.27
C SER A 178 -1.49 -14.23 14.56
N GLU A 179 -2.76 -13.87 14.66
CA GLU A 179 -3.20 -12.52 14.35
C GLU A 179 -2.63 -11.53 15.37
N VAL A 180 -2.03 -10.45 14.89
CA VAL A 180 -1.47 -9.38 15.72
C VAL A 180 -2.09 -8.07 15.28
N ALA A 181 -2.68 -7.35 16.24
CA ALA A 181 -3.30 -6.05 15.99
C ALA A 181 -2.24 -4.99 15.63
N MET A 182 -2.63 -4.00 14.82
CA MET A 182 -1.72 -2.94 14.38
C MET A 182 -1.22 -2.05 15.52
N ASP A 183 -1.97 -1.95 16.63
CA ASP A 183 -1.63 -1.17 17.82
C ASP A 183 -1.07 -2.01 18.97
N GLU A 184 -0.58 -3.23 18.68
CA GLU A 184 0.11 -4.09 19.64
C GLU A 184 1.35 -3.41 20.24
N LYS A 185 1.53 -3.57 21.55
CA LYS A 185 2.59 -2.93 22.36
C LYS A 185 3.25 -3.89 23.35
N ASN A 186 2.81 -5.15 23.40
CA ASN A 186 3.39 -6.16 24.26
C ASN A 186 4.73 -6.63 23.67
N ASP A 187 5.81 -6.38 24.40
CA ASP A 187 7.17 -6.72 24.00
C ASP A 187 7.35 -8.23 23.71
N GLU A 188 6.64 -9.12 24.40
CA GLU A 188 6.73 -10.56 24.15
C GLU A 188 6.16 -10.94 22.78
N VAL A 189 5.01 -10.36 22.40
CA VAL A 189 4.38 -10.55 21.09
C VAL A 189 5.27 -9.97 20.00
N LEU A 190 5.79 -8.76 20.20
CA LEU A 190 6.69 -8.11 19.25
C LEU A 190 8.02 -8.87 19.10
N ALA A 191 8.56 -9.45 20.18
CA ALA A 191 9.75 -10.29 20.13
C ALA A 191 9.50 -11.56 19.32
N ASP A 192 8.33 -12.20 19.45
CA ASP A 192 7.95 -13.35 18.62
C ASP A 192 7.82 -12.96 17.14
N MET A 193 7.28 -11.78 16.82
CA MET A 193 7.25 -11.27 15.45
C MET A 193 8.65 -11.09 14.88
N ILE A 194 9.58 -10.51 15.64
CA ILE A 194 10.99 -10.34 15.24
C ILE A 194 11.65 -11.70 15.02
N TRP A 195 11.43 -12.66 15.93
CA TRP A 195 11.95 -14.01 15.80
C TRP A 195 11.42 -14.70 14.54
N THR A 196 10.12 -14.62 14.31
CA THR A 196 9.44 -15.17 13.13
C THR A 196 10.00 -14.58 11.84
N ALA A 197 10.18 -13.26 11.78
CA ALA A 197 10.81 -12.59 10.64
C ALA A 197 12.25 -13.08 10.41
N LYS A 198 13.04 -13.23 11.47
CA LYS A 198 14.42 -13.74 11.37
C LYS A 198 14.47 -15.19 10.89
N ALA A 199 13.60 -16.05 11.40
CA ALA A 199 13.47 -17.44 10.98
C ALA A 199 13.07 -17.53 9.50
N PHE A 200 12.11 -16.71 9.07
CA PHE A 200 11.70 -16.59 7.67
C PHE A 200 12.87 -16.17 6.78
N MET A 201 13.66 -15.16 7.15
CA MET A 201 14.81 -14.73 6.36
C MET A 201 15.89 -15.81 6.29
N HIS A 202 16.13 -16.56 7.37
CA HIS A 202 17.07 -17.67 7.36
C HIS A 202 16.62 -18.83 6.46
N ALA A 203 15.32 -19.14 6.46
CA ALA A 203 14.72 -20.14 5.58
C ALA A 203 14.83 -19.73 4.10
N ASN A 204 14.68 -18.44 3.79
CA ASN A 204 14.73 -17.88 2.44
C ASN A 204 16.10 -17.28 2.07
N ARG A 205 17.18 -17.65 2.77
CA ARG A 205 18.53 -17.10 2.57
C ARG A 205 19.04 -17.19 1.14
N ASP A 206 18.62 -18.20 0.38
CA ASP A 206 19.06 -18.38 -1.00
C ASP A 206 18.39 -17.35 -1.93
N GLN A 207 17.12 -17.00 -1.71
CA GLN A 207 16.45 -15.88 -2.39
C GLN A 207 17.10 -14.52 -2.04
N ILE A 208 17.54 -14.35 -0.79
CA ILE A 208 18.26 -13.13 -0.37
C ILE A 208 19.60 -13.03 -1.09
N LYS A 209 20.33 -14.14 -1.23
CA LYS A 209 21.58 -14.17 -2.01
C LYS A 209 21.35 -13.87 -3.49
N GLU A 210 20.27 -14.40 -4.07
CA GLU A 210 19.87 -14.09 -5.43
C GLU A 210 19.57 -12.59 -5.59
N LEU A 211 18.78 -12.01 -4.67
CA LEU A 211 18.50 -10.58 -4.65
C LEU A 211 19.78 -9.75 -4.54
N ALA A 212 20.69 -10.10 -3.63
CA ALA A 212 21.99 -9.44 -3.50
C ALA A 212 22.78 -9.51 -4.81
N ALA A 213 22.82 -10.68 -5.46
CA ALA A 213 23.49 -10.86 -6.74
C ALA A 213 22.82 -10.10 -7.91
N VAL A 214 21.55 -9.73 -7.80
CA VAL A 214 20.87 -8.84 -8.75
C VAL A 214 21.22 -7.38 -8.46
N LEU A 215 21.26 -6.97 -7.19
CA LEU A 215 21.64 -5.61 -6.77
C LEU A 215 23.10 -5.28 -7.04
N ASP A 216 23.99 -6.26 -6.96
CA ASP A 216 25.44 -6.09 -7.22
C ASP A 216 25.78 -6.01 -8.71
N ARG A 217 24.81 -6.23 -9.62
CA ARG A 217 25.02 -6.01 -11.06
C ARG A 217 25.03 -4.50 -11.29
N ASP A 218 26.12 -3.98 -11.85
CA ASP A 218 26.16 -2.59 -12.32
C ASP A 218 24.98 -2.33 -13.28
N PRO A 219 24.28 -1.19 -13.14
CA PRO A 219 23.15 -0.82 -13.98
C PRO A 219 23.50 -0.63 -15.46
#